data_AF-A0A828XVL9-F1
#
_entry.id   AF-A0A828XVL9-F1
#
_cell.length_a   1.000
_cell.length_b   1.000
_cell.length_c   1.000
_cell.angle_alpha   90.00
_cell.angle_beta   90.00
_cell.angle_gamma   90.00
#
_symmetry.space_group_name_H-M   'P 1'
#
loop_
_entity.id
_entity.type
_entity.pdbx_description
1 polymer ?
#
loop_
_entity_poly.entity_id
_entity_poly.type
_entity_poly.pdbx_seq_one_letter_code
_entity_poly.pdbx_strand_id
1 'polypeptide(L)'
;MDSDNSNLIDFKELGTWSVKRSDKSKKQCEHDKVFIIEGSPFLECQICQSEVDPIWFMKKVAGEEQIKEWRANHFVNLINELNEKIENQNRLKCEHCGRFTRILK
;
A
#
# COMPACT_ATOMS: atom_id res chain seq x y z
N MET A 1 -0.80 60.52 0.97
CA MET A 1 -2.00 59.76 0.60
C MET A 1 -1.78 59.30 -0.82
N ASP A 2 -1.98 58.00 -1.02
CA ASP A 2 -2.10 57.25 -2.27
C ASP A 2 -0.79 57.07 -3.07
N SER A 3 -0.35 55.86 -3.41
CA SER A 3 -1.01 54.56 -3.43
C SER A 3 0.04 53.45 -3.51
N ASP A 4 -0.17 52.39 -2.75
CA ASP A 4 0.63 51.17 -2.71
C ASP A 4 0.86 50.58 -4.11
N ASN A 5 2.14 50.39 -4.47
CA ASN A 5 2.57 49.54 -5.58
C ASN A 5 2.34 48.06 -5.20
N SER A 6 1.08 47.63 -5.19
CA SER A 6 0.77 46.20 -5.26
C SER A 6 1.01 45.74 -6.69
N ASN A 7 2.12 45.05 -6.92
CA ASN A 7 2.32 44.21 -8.11
C ASN A 7 1.27 43.10 -8.09
N LEU A 8 0.06 43.44 -8.54
CA LEU A 8 -1.03 42.51 -8.74
C LEU A 8 -0.69 41.74 -10.02
N ILE A 9 -0.16 40.53 -9.87
CA ILE A 9 0.07 39.62 -10.99
C ILE A 9 -1.32 39.16 -11.46
N ASP A 10 -1.81 39.78 -12.52
CA ASP A 10 -3.06 39.41 -13.16
C ASP A 10 -2.82 38.08 -13.90
N PHE A 11 -3.19 36.96 -13.28
CA PHE A 11 -3.23 35.64 -13.90
C PHE A 11 -4.39 35.62 -14.90
N LYS A 12 -4.25 36.39 -15.98
CA LYS A 12 -5.12 36.32 -17.14
C LYS A 12 -5.01 34.93 -17.72
N GLU A 13 -5.94 34.08 -17.30
CA GLU A 13 -6.38 32.87 -17.98
C GLU A 13 -5.21 32.04 -18.52
N LEU A 14 -4.46 31.39 -17.61
CA LEU A 14 -3.93 30.09 -17.96
C LEU A 14 -5.16 29.21 -18.22
N GLY A 15 -5.64 29.25 -19.48
CA GLY A 15 -6.84 28.54 -19.93
C GLY A 15 -6.83 27.14 -19.37
N THR A 16 -8.02 26.66 -18.98
CA THR A 16 -8.21 25.36 -18.33
C THR A 16 -7.31 24.32 -19.01
N TRP A 17 -6.28 23.86 -18.29
CA TRP A 17 -5.43 22.77 -18.75
C TRP A 17 -6.33 21.56 -18.95
N SER A 18 -6.73 21.37 -20.20
CA SER A 18 -7.65 20.34 -20.59
C SER A 18 -6.85 19.06 -20.70
N VAL A 19 -6.74 18.33 -19.59
CA VAL A 19 -6.09 17.02 -19.57
C VAL A 19 -6.92 16.08 -20.42
N LYS A 20 -6.44 15.76 -21.62
CA LYS A 20 -6.98 14.65 -22.40
C LYS A 20 -6.69 13.36 -21.63
N ARG A 21 -7.69 12.86 -20.90
CA ARG A 21 -7.69 11.47 -20.44
C ARG A 21 -7.79 10.60 -21.70
N SER A 22 -6.65 10.12 -22.18
CA SER A 22 -6.67 9.18 -23.29
C SER A 22 -7.21 7.84 -22.77
N ASP A 23 -8.43 7.49 -23.17
CA ASP A 23 -9.00 6.15 -22.98
C ASP A 23 -8.33 5.07 -23.86
N LYS A 24 -7.20 5.41 -24.51
CA LYS A 24 -6.51 4.54 -25.45
C LYS A 24 -5.71 3.48 -24.70
N SER A 25 -6.34 2.30 -24.59
CA SER A 25 -5.72 0.99 -24.38
C SER A 25 -4.61 1.02 -23.34
N LYS A 26 -5.01 1.02 -22.06
CA LYS A 26 -4.08 0.89 -20.94
C LYS A 26 -3.14 -0.28 -21.27
N LYS A 27 -1.85 0.01 -21.43
CA LYS A 27 -0.80 -0.97 -21.65
C LYS A 27 -0.65 -1.80 -20.38
N GLN A 28 -1.57 -2.75 -20.21
CA GLN A 28 -1.78 -3.54 -19.02
C GLN A 28 -1.52 -4.99 -19.35
N CYS A 29 -0.95 -5.68 -18.39
CA CYS A 29 -0.60 -7.07 -18.53
C CYS A 29 -0.85 -7.78 -17.20
N GLU A 30 -1.53 -8.91 -17.21
CA GLU A 30 -1.84 -9.66 -16.00
C GLU A 30 -0.61 -10.35 -15.37
N HIS A 31 0.49 -10.46 -16.11
CA HIS A 31 1.73 -11.06 -15.63
C HIS A 31 2.51 -10.14 -14.68
N ASP A 32 3.16 -10.74 -13.69
CA ASP A 32 3.91 -10.01 -12.64
C ASP A 32 5.41 -9.85 -12.95
N LYS A 33 5.83 -10.27 -14.15
CA LYS A 33 7.22 -10.27 -14.56
C LYS A 33 7.43 -9.31 -15.72
N VAL A 34 8.29 -8.32 -15.51
CA VAL A 34 8.62 -7.28 -16.48
C VAL A 34 10.13 -7.07 -16.60
N PHE A 35 10.60 -6.64 -17.76
CA PHE A 35 11.94 -6.11 -18.00
C PHE A 35 11.90 -4.57 -18.05
N ILE A 36 12.97 -3.96 -17.54
CA ILE A 36 13.25 -2.54 -17.73
C ILE A 36 14.04 -2.43 -19.03
N ILE A 37 13.48 -1.73 -20.02
CA ILE A 37 14.20 -1.41 -21.25
C ILE A 37 14.81 -0.02 -21.08
N GLU A 38 16.14 0.06 -21.06
CA GLU A 38 16.85 1.33 -20.97
C GLU A 38 16.48 2.24 -22.16
N GLY A 39 16.10 3.50 -21.88
CA GLY A 39 15.67 4.46 -22.88
C GLY A 39 14.22 4.35 -23.34
N SER A 40 13.48 3.33 -22.89
CA SER A 40 12.03 3.24 -23.12
C SER A 40 11.23 3.84 -21.97
N PRO A 41 10.13 4.59 -22.25
CA PRO A 41 9.19 5.01 -21.21
C PRO A 41 8.25 3.87 -20.76
N PHE A 42 8.34 2.68 -21.37
CA PHE A 42 7.51 1.52 -21.07
C PHE A 42 8.35 0.35 -20.56
N LEU A 43 7.70 -0.52 -19.78
CA LEU A 43 8.25 -1.82 -19.41
C LEU A 43 7.86 -2.85 -20.47
N GLU A 44 8.55 -3.98 -20.52
CA GLU A 44 8.18 -5.12 -21.38
C GLU A 44 7.81 -6.32 -20.51
N CYS A 45 6.68 -6.96 -20.78
CA CYS A 45 6.33 -8.20 -20.09
C CYS A 45 7.25 -9.35 -20.50
N GLN A 46 7.83 -10.07 -19.52
CA GLN A 46 8.71 -11.21 -19.81
C GLN A 46 8.00 -12.41 -20.44
N ILE A 47 6.67 -12.49 -20.32
CA ILE A 47 5.87 -13.65 -20.75
C ILE A 47 5.23 -13.41 -22.12
N CYS A 48 4.52 -12.29 -22.28
CA CYS A 48 3.81 -11.98 -23.51
C CYS A 48 4.46 -10.87 -24.35
N GLN A 49 5.63 -10.34 -23.93
CA GLN A 49 6.41 -9.33 -24.65
C GLN A 49 5.63 -8.03 -24.96
N SER A 50 4.47 -7.84 -24.33
CA SER A 50 3.67 -6.63 -24.47
C SER A 50 4.34 -5.49 -23.73
N GLU A 51 4.27 -4.29 -24.29
CA GLU A 51 4.60 -3.08 -23.55
C GLU A 51 3.61 -2.88 -22.40
N VAL A 52 4.14 -2.50 -21.24
CA VAL A 52 3.39 -2.29 -19.99
C VAL A 52 3.68 -0.89 -19.48
N ASP A 53 2.63 -0.19 -19.03
CA ASP A 53 2.73 1.09 -18.36
C ASP A 53 3.41 0.91 -16.99
N PRO A 54 4.57 1.56 -16.74
CA PRO A 54 5.28 1.43 -15.47
C PRO A 54 4.46 1.91 -14.26
N ILE A 55 3.67 2.98 -14.40
CA ILE A 55 2.84 3.53 -13.33
C ILE A 55 1.73 2.54 -12.96
N TRP A 56 1.10 1.94 -13.97
CA TRP A 56 0.10 0.91 -13.72
C TRP A 56 0.70 -0.31 -13.02
N PHE A 57 1.85 -0.80 -13.51
CA PHE A 57 2.53 -1.96 -12.93
C PHE A 57 2.94 -1.70 -11.46
N MET A 58 3.54 -0.54 -11.19
CA MET A 58 3.91 -0.14 -9.82
C MET A 58 2.69 -0.06 -8.90
N LYS A 59 1.55 0.47 -9.39
CA LYS A 59 0.32 0.52 -8.60
C LYS A 59 -0.20 -0.88 -8.27
N LYS A 60 -0.11 -1.83 -9.21
CA LYS A 60 -0.49 -3.23 -8.99
C LYS A 60 0.38 -3.85 -7.89
N VAL A 61 1.71 -3.78 -8.04
CA VAL A 61 2.67 -4.33 -7.08
C VAL A 61 2.49 -3.71 -5.70
N ALA A 62 2.36 -2.38 -5.61
CA ALA A 62 2.15 -1.70 -4.33
C ALA A 62 0.85 -2.16 -3.64
N GLY A 63 -0.23 -2.38 -4.40
CA GLY A 63 -1.48 -2.92 -3.85
C GLY A 63 -1.32 -4.34 -3.29
N GLU A 64 -0.59 -5.20 -4.00
CA GLU A 64 -0.32 -6.57 -3.54
C GLU A 64 0.53 -6.60 -2.27
N GLU A 65 1.58 -5.77 -2.20
CA GLU A 65 2.43 -5.68 -1.01
C GLU A 65 1.67 -5.14 0.20
N GLN A 66 0.83 -4.11 0.03
CA GLN A 66 -0.01 -3.59 1.12
C GLN A 66 -0.96 -4.66 1.67
N ILE A 67 -1.56 -5.48 0.81
CA ILE A 67 -2.42 -6.59 1.25
C ILE A 67 -1.62 -7.64 2.03
N LYS A 68 -0.42 -7.99 1.57
CA LYS A 68 0.46 -8.94 2.27
C LYS A 68 0.85 -8.42 3.66
N GLU A 69 1.26 -7.15 3.73
CA GLU A 69 1.62 -6.51 5.00
C GLU A 69 0.44 -6.48 5.97
N TRP A 70 -0.73 -6.05 5.50
CA TRP A 70 -1.94 -6.05 6.31
C TRP A 70 -2.28 -7.45 6.84
N ARG A 71 -2.21 -8.48 5.98
CA ARG A 71 -2.46 -9.87 6.39
C ARG A 71 -1.46 -10.35 7.43
N ALA A 72 -0.17 -10.08 7.23
CA ALA A 72 0.87 -10.46 8.18
C ALA A 72 0.61 -9.84 9.56
N ASN A 73 0.34 -8.53 9.61
CA ASN A 73 0.02 -7.83 10.85
C ASN A 73 -1.26 -8.37 11.51
N HIS A 74 -2.31 -8.62 10.72
CA HIS A 74 -3.56 -9.16 11.22
C HIS A 74 -3.38 -10.55 11.84
N PHE A 75 -2.65 -11.45 11.17
CA PHE A 75 -2.40 -12.79 11.69
C PHE A 75 -1.52 -12.79 12.94
N VAL A 76 -0.50 -11.92 13.01
CA VAL A 76 0.34 -11.77 14.21
C VAL A 76 -0.52 -11.34 15.40
N ASN A 77 -1.39 -10.35 15.22
CA ASN A 77 -2.29 -9.89 16.29
C ASN A 77 -3.24 -11.00 16.75
N LEU A 78 -3.84 -11.73 15.80
CA LEU A 78 -4.74 -12.84 16.12
C LEU A 78 -4.03 -13.95 16.91
N ILE A 79 -2.80 -14.31 16.52
CA ILE A 79 -1.99 -15.31 17.24
C ILE A 79 -1.70 -14.84 18.66
N ASN A 80 -1.35 -13.56 18.84
CA ASN A 80 -1.10 -12.99 20.16
C ASN A 80 -2.36 -13.04 21.05
N GLU A 81 -3.52 -12.65 20.52
CA GLU A 81 -4.79 -12.75 21.26
C GLU A 81 -5.14 -14.19 21.66
N LEU A 82 -4.90 -15.16 20.77
CA LEU A 82 -5.12 -16.57 21.06
C LEU A 82 -4.15 -17.10 22.11
N ASN A 83 -2.86 -16.72 22.03
CA ASN A 83 -1.86 -17.06 23.02
C ASN A 83 -2.22 -16.50 24.40
N GLU A 84 -2.68 -15.25 24.48
CA GLU A 84 -3.16 -14.66 25.74
C GLU A 84 -4.36 -15.43 26.32
N LYS A 85 -5.32 -15.82 25.48
CA LYS A 85 -6.47 -16.63 25.91
C LYS A 85 -6.02 -17.99 26.45
N ILE A 86 -5.12 -18.67 25.76
CA ILE A 86 -4.55 -19.95 26.19
C ILE A 86 -3.78 -19.79 27.49
N GLU A 87 -2.94 -18.75 27.61
CA GLU A 87 -2.23 -18.46 28.86
C GLU A 87 -3.17 -18.23 30.03
N ASN A 88 -4.25 -17.47 29.83
CA ASN A 88 -5.22 -17.17 30.86
C ASN A 88 -6.04 -18.41 31.27
N GLN A 89 -6.42 -19.27 30.32
CA GLN A 89 -7.07 -20.54 30.60
C GLN A 89 -6.15 -21.53 31.33
N ASN A 90 -4.85 -21.48 31.06
CA ASN A 90 -3.83 -22.31 31.71
C ASN A 90 -3.34 -21.77 33.06
N ARG A 91 -3.99 -20.75 33.61
CA ARG A 91 -3.67 -20.19 34.94
C ARG A 91 -4.75 -20.58 35.94
N LEU A 92 -4.34 -21.22 37.04
CA LEU A 92 -5.20 -21.53 38.17
C LEU A 92 -4.89 -20.58 39.33
N LYS A 93 -5.91 -20.14 40.07
CA LYS A 93 -5.71 -19.31 41.26
C LYS A 93 -5.30 -20.19 42.44
N CYS A 94 -4.13 -19.94 43.02
CA CYS A 94 -3.66 -20.63 44.21
C CYS A 94 -4.56 -20.28 45.41
N GLU A 95 -5.10 -21.27 46.10
CA GLU A 95 -5.97 -21.05 47.26
C GLU A 95 -5.22 -20.50 48.48
N HIS A 96 -3.92 -20.83 48.62
CA HIS A 96 -3.11 -20.39 49.76
C HIS A 96 -2.64 -18.93 49.64
N CYS A 97 -2.32 -18.44 48.43
CA CYS A 97 -1.76 -17.10 48.24
C CYS A 97 -2.55 -16.20 47.27
N GLY A 98 -3.63 -16.70 46.68
CA GLY A 98 -4.52 -15.95 45.79
C GLY A 98 -3.93 -15.60 44.41
N ARG A 99 -2.68 -15.97 44.13
CA ARG A 99 -1.99 -15.66 42.86
C ARG A 99 -2.33 -16.67 41.77
N PHE A 100 -2.40 -16.22 40.52
CA PHE A 100 -2.56 -17.09 39.35
C PHE A 100 -1.23 -17.77 39.02
N THR A 101 -1.21 -19.10 39.00
CA THR A 101 -0.05 -19.94 38.68
C THR A 101 -0.32 -20.77 37.44
N ARG A 102 0.69 -20.94 36.58
CA ARG A 102 0.59 -21.79 35.37
C ARG A 102 0.35 -23.25 35.78
N ILE A 103 -0.43 -23.97 34.99
CA ILE A 103 -0.57 -25.44 35.09
C ILE A 103 0.80 -26.03 34.70
N LEU A 104 1.58 -26.47 35.70
CA LEU A 104 2.78 -27.26 35.47
C LEU A 104 2.33 -28.62 34.89
N LYS A 105 2.87 -28.98 33.73
CA LYS A 105 2.67 -30.30 33.12
C LYS A 105 3.78 -31.24 33.54
#